data_AF-D0LGU1-F1
#
_entry.id   AF-D0LGU1-F1
#
_cell.length_a   1.000
_cell.length_b   1.000
_cell.length_c   1.000
_cell.angle_alpha   90.00
_cell.angle_beta   90.00
_cell.angle_gamma   90.00
#
_symmetry.space_group_name_H-M   'P 1'
#
loop_
_entity.id
_entity.type
_entity.pdbx_description
1 polymer ?
#
loop_
_entity_poly.entity_id
_entity_poly.type
_entity_poly.pdbx_seq_one_letter_code
_entity_poly.pdbx_strand_id
1 'polypeptide(L)'
;MSGCLFEDVPTYKYRTTWVCTMDDCGRATAVVEYDQAKLRAGELELTSTVDEALFTDGIVGRSGTVPSQCRLVFGLNLFGHELEPSMLCFLPSGFELTVSIPDENAETSSTWLLMAREL
;
A
#
# COMPACT_ATOMS: atom_id res chain seq x y z
N MET A 1 21.67 -3.54 -34.14
CA MET A 1 20.76 -2.74 -33.29
C MET A 1 19.89 -3.74 -32.56
N SER A 2 20.24 -4.09 -31.31
CA SER A 2 19.41 -4.97 -30.49
C SER A 2 18.31 -4.13 -29.86
N GLY A 3 17.07 -4.32 -30.31
CA GLY A 3 15.90 -3.74 -29.68
C GLY A 3 15.69 -4.38 -28.33
N CYS A 4 15.74 -3.58 -27.26
CA CYS A 4 15.14 -3.95 -26.00
C CYS A 4 13.63 -4.07 -26.26
N LEU A 5 13.14 -5.30 -26.38
CA LEU A 5 11.72 -5.59 -26.24
C LEU A 5 11.33 -5.03 -24.86
N PHE A 6 10.42 -4.06 -24.83
CA PHE A 6 9.73 -3.71 -23.60
C PHE A 6 8.95 -4.97 -23.21
N GLU A 7 9.54 -5.83 -22.37
CA GLU A 7 8.77 -6.85 -21.66
C GLU A 7 7.70 -6.08 -20.89
N ASP A 8 6.44 -6.30 -21.25
CA ASP A 8 5.30 -5.76 -20.51
C ASP A 8 5.44 -6.22 -19.06
N VAL A 9 5.94 -5.33 -18.20
CA VAL A 9 6.12 -5.66 -16.79
C VAL A 9 4.72 -5.95 -16.24
N PRO A 10 4.48 -7.18 -15.72
CA PRO A 10 3.15 -7.57 -15.31
C PRO A 10 2.64 -6.60 -14.25
N THR A 11 1.44 -6.08 -14.50
CA THR A 11 0.75 -5.18 -13.59
C THR A 11 -0.39 -5.96 -12.96
N TYR A 12 -0.30 -6.16 -11.66
CA TYR A 12 -1.34 -6.84 -10.90
C TYR A 12 -2.25 -5.80 -10.26
N LYS A 13 -3.57 -5.98 -10.40
CA LYS A 13 -4.58 -5.08 -9.85
C LYS A 13 -5.34 -5.80 -8.76
N TYR A 14 -5.60 -5.08 -7.68
CA TYR A 14 -6.25 -5.62 -6.49
C TYR A 14 -7.36 -4.69 -6.03
N ARG A 15 -8.39 -5.27 -5.45
CA ARG A 15 -9.31 -4.56 -4.57
C ARG A 15 -8.74 -4.56 -3.16
N THR A 16 -8.83 -3.43 -2.47
CA THR A 16 -8.34 -3.30 -1.10
C THR A 16 -9.49 -3.23 -0.10
N THR A 17 -9.23 -3.74 1.09
CA THR A 17 -10.06 -3.59 2.28
C THR A 17 -9.16 -3.14 3.41
N TRP A 18 -9.61 -2.17 4.20
CA TRP A 18 -8.84 -1.64 5.31
C TRP A 18 -9.44 -2.08 6.65
N VAL A 19 -8.58 -2.48 7.57
CA VAL A 19 -8.93 -2.91 8.92
C VAL A 19 -8.11 -2.12 9.92
N CYS A 20 -8.79 -1.44 10.84
CA CYS A 20 -8.15 -0.83 12.00
C CYS A 20 -7.66 -1.95 12.94
N THR A 21 -6.40 -1.92 13.36
CA THR A 21 -5.83 -2.93 14.26
C THR A 21 -5.70 -2.43 15.70
N MET A 22 -6.34 -1.32 16.01
CA MET A 22 -6.33 -0.66 17.33
C MET A 22 -7.78 -0.49 17.83
N ASP A 23 -7.93 -0.04 19.08
CA ASP A 23 -9.26 0.17 19.69
C ASP A 23 -10.03 1.31 19.01
N ASP A 24 -9.31 2.33 18.53
CA ASP A 24 -9.82 3.44 17.74
C ASP A 24 -8.80 3.78 16.66
N CYS A 25 -9.28 4.13 15.48
CA CYS A 25 -8.41 4.62 14.41
C CYS A 25 -8.96 5.91 13.82
N GLY A 26 -8.12 6.95 13.82
CA GLY A 26 -8.43 8.21 13.16
C GLY A 26 -8.58 8.05 11.64
N ARG A 27 -9.34 8.95 11.02
CA ARG A 27 -9.50 9.04 9.55
C ARG A 27 -10.11 7.81 8.87
N ALA A 28 -10.84 6.97 9.61
CA ALA A 28 -11.38 5.71 9.10
C ALA A 28 -12.14 5.86 7.77
N THR A 29 -13.01 6.86 7.66
CA THR A 29 -13.77 7.12 6.43
C THR A 29 -12.89 7.48 5.23
N ALA A 30 -11.81 8.22 5.44
CA ALA A 30 -10.93 8.63 4.36
C ALA A 30 -9.94 7.53 3.94
N VAL A 31 -9.51 6.68 4.89
CA VAL A 31 -8.62 5.55 4.60
C VAL A 31 -9.30 4.52 3.70
N VAL A 32 -10.56 4.19 3.97
CA VAL A 32 -11.30 3.18 3.20
C VAL A 32 -11.60 3.59 1.75
N GLU A 33 -11.45 4.87 1.40
CA GLU A 33 -11.66 5.36 0.03
C GLU A 33 -10.54 4.93 -0.92
N TYR A 34 -9.35 4.58 -0.41
CA TYR A 34 -8.29 3.92 -1.18
C TYR A 34 -8.67 2.45 -1.41
N ASP A 35 -9.56 2.19 -2.36
CA ASP A 35 -10.21 0.89 -2.60
C ASP A 35 -9.55 0.05 -3.72
N GLN A 36 -8.48 0.55 -4.32
CA GLN A 36 -7.68 -0.15 -5.31
C GLN A 36 -6.18 -0.11 -5.00
N ALA A 37 -5.49 -1.20 -5.36
CA ALA A 37 -4.04 -1.24 -5.38
C ALA A 37 -3.52 -1.80 -6.70
N LYS A 38 -2.36 -1.31 -7.16
CA LYS A 38 -1.61 -1.91 -8.26
C LYS A 38 -0.18 -2.19 -7.85
N LEU A 39 0.33 -3.34 -8.27
CA LEU A 39 1.73 -3.69 -8.08
C LEU A 39 2.38 -3.86 -9.46
N ARG A 40 3.43 -3.09 -9.73
CA ARG A 40 4.15 -3.09 -11.01
C ARG A 40 5.62 -2.80 -10.79
N ALA A 41 6.52 -3.61 -11.34
CA ALA A 41 7.96 -3.32 -11.36
C ALA A 41 8.63 -3.04 -9.99
N GLY A 42 8.04 -3.46 -8.87
CA GLY A 42 8.53 -3.10 -7.54
C GLY A 42 8.00 -1.76 -7.03
N GLU A 43 6.96 -1.22 -7.64
CA GLU A 43 6.16 -0.09 -7.15
C GLU A 43 4.78 -0.59 -6.72
N LEU A 44 4.29 -0.01 -5.63
CA LEU A 44 2.92 -0.17 -5.15
C LEU A 44 2.20 1.16 -5.34
N GLU A 45 1.09 1.15 -6.06
CA GLU A 45 0.15 2.28 -6.15
C GLU A 45 -1.10 1.94 -5.33
N LEU A 46 -1.64 2.90 -4.58
CA LEU A 46 -2.97 2.87 -3.99
C LEU A 46 -3.80 4.00 -4.58
N THR A 47 -5.02 3.68 -5.00
CA THR A 47 -5.93 4.63 -5.66
C THR A 47 -7.37 4.45 -5.19
N SER A 48 -8.22 5.45 -5.46
CA SER A 48 -9.66 5.35 -5.28
C SER A 48 -10.42 5.21 -6.61
N THR A 49 -11.52 4.45 -6.61
CA THR A 49 -12.48 4.42 -7.73
C THR A 49 -13.46 5.58 -7.72
N VAL A 50 -13.60 6.29 -6.60
CA VAL A 50 -14.59 7.37 -6.42
C VAL A 50 -13.97 8.76 -6.37
N ASP A 51 -12.70 8.87 -6.02
CA ASP A 51 -11.95 10.14 -6.01
C ASP A 51 -10.57 10.00 -6.68
N GLU A 52 -10.45 10.53 -7.90
CA GLU A 52 -9.19 10.49 -8.66
C GLU A 52 -8.04 11.28 -8.01
N ALA A 53 -8.33 12.18 -7.06
CA ALA A 53 -7.30 12.91 -6.31
C ALA A 53 -6.62 12.03 -5.24
N LEU A 54 -7.26 10.93 -4.82
CA LEU A 54 -6.68 9.98 -3.87
C LEU A 54 -5.74 9.02 -4.61
N PHE A 55 -4.47 9.39 -4.57
CA PHE A 55 -3.36 8.63 -5.15
C PHE A 55 -2.17 8.64 -4.19
N THR A 56 -1.56 7.48 -4.00
CA THR A 56 -0.24 7.37 -3.38
C THR A 56 0.53 6.22 -3.98
N ASP A 57 1.84 6.35 -4.04
CA ASP A 57 2.74 5.32 -4.53
C ASP A 57 3.94 5.13 -3.60
N GLY A 58 4.56 3.97 -3.70
CA GLY A 58 5.71 3.63 -2.89
C GLY A 58 6.57 2.55 -3.54
N ILE A 59 7.83 2.50 -3.12
CA ILE A 59 8.82 1.55 -3.64
C ILE A 59 8.84 0.30 -2.76
N VAL A 60 8.68 -0.86 -3.38
CA VAL A 60 8.69 -2.18 -2.75
C VAL A 60 10.09 -2.78 -2.81
N GLY A 61 10.77 -2.78 -1.67
CA GLY A 61 12.13 -3.28 -1.49
C GLY A 61 12.19 -4.65 -0.78
N ARG A 62 13.18 -5.46 -1.15
CA ARG A 62 13.57 -6.63 -0.33
C ARG A 62 14.32 -6.15 0.90
N SER A 63 14.04 -6.74 2.05
CA SER A 63 14.80 -6.51 3.28
C SER A 63 15.18 -7.83 3.94
N GLY A 64 16.38 -7.90 4.50
CA GLY A 64 16.83 -9.02 5.34
C GLY A 64 16.24 -8.99 6.76
N THR A 65 15.47 -7.96 7.11
CA THR A 65 14.87 -7.77 8.44
C THR A 65 13.43 -8.25 8.53
N VAL A 66 12.81 -8.62 7.40
CA VAL A 66 11.42 -9.13 7.32
C VAL A 66 11.41 -10.57 6.81
N PRO A 67 10.33 -11.34 7.07
CA PRO A 67 10.19 -12.70 6.55
C PRO A 67 10.34 -12.75 5.01
N SER A 68 10.76 -13.90 4.48
CA SER A 68 11.06 -14.07 3.05
C SER A 68 9.89 -13.76 2.10
N GLN A 69 8.65 -13.97 2.57
CA GLN A 69 7.41 -13.66 1.87
C GLN A 69 7.00 -12.18 1.99
N CYS A 70 7.73 -11.38 2.75
CA CYS A 70 7.45 -9.97 2.99
C CYS A 70 8.51 -9.06 2.37
N ARG A 71 8.13 -7.80 2.19
CA ARG A 71 8.89 -6.68 1.64
C ARG A 71 8.64 -5.46 2.51
N LEU A 72 9.47 -4.44 2.33
CA LEU A 72 9.22 -3.12 2.87
C LEU A 72 8.75 -2.21 1.75
N VAL A 73 7.76 -1.37 2.03
CA VAL A 73 7.28 -0.32 1.14
C VAL A 73 7.75 1.03 1.71
N PHE A 74 8.39 1.83 0.87
CA PHE A 74 8.95 3.14 1.23
C PHE A 74 8.27 4.25 0.44
N GLY A 75 8.16 5.43 1.03
CA GLY A 75 7.71 6.64 0.33
C GLY A 75 6.19 6.78 0.15
N LEU A 76 5.39 5.87 0.72
CA LEU A 76 3.93 6.04 0.74
C LEU A 76 3.60 7.37 1.42
N ASN A 77 2.80 8.20 0.76
CA ASN A 77 2.29 9.45 1.30
C ASN A 77 0.77 9.39 1.45
N LEU A 78 0.27 9.43 2.67
CA LEU A 78 -1.17 9.47 2.93
C LEU A 78 -1.52 10.72 3.73
N PHE A 79 -2.58 11.42 3.29
CA PHE A 79 -3.10 12.62 3.93
C PHE A 79 -2.05 13.74 4.11
N GLY A 80 -1.09 13.84 3.20
CA GLY A 80 -0.01 14.83 3.25
C GLY A 80 1.18 14.43 4.12
N HIS A 81 1.21 13.20 4.63
CA HIS A 81 2.28 12.68 5.46
C HIS A 81 2.97 11.50 4.78
N GLU A 82 4.29 11.58 4.64
CA GLU A 82 5.10 10.41 4.30
C GLU A 82 5.08 9.43 5.48
N LEU A 83 4.79 8.17 5.18
CA LEU A 83 4.68 7.11 6.17
C LEU A 83 6.04 6.46 6.42
N GLU A 84 6.20 5.94 7.64
CA GLU A 84 7.32 5.07 7.94
C GLU A 84 7.29 3.79 7.07
N PRO A 85 8.47 3.16 6.84
CA PRO A 85 8.56 1.94 6.04
C PRO A 85 7.56 0.87 6.49
N SER A 86 6.70 0.49 5.57
CA SER A 86 5.53 -0.34 5.86
C SER A 86 5.75 -1.77 5.38
N MET A 87 5.29 -2.75 6.16
CA MET A 87 5.52 -4.16 5.85
C MET A 87 4.45 -4.68 4.89
N LEU A 88 4.87 -5.17 3.72
CA LEU A 88 4.01 -5.82 2.72
C LEU A 88 4.32 -7.32 2.67
N CYS A 89 3.34 -8.17 2.98
CA CYS A 89 3.49 -9.62 2.94
C CYS A 89 2.61 -10.23 1.84
N PHE A 90 3.23 -11.00 0.94
CA PHE A 90 2.52 -11.66 -0.14
C PHE A 90 1.72 -12.86 0.35
N LEU A 91 0.54 -13.02 -0.25
CA LEU A 91 -0.40 -14.12 -0.02
C LEU A 91 -0.72 -14.80 -1.36
N PRO A 92 -1.25 -16.03 -1.36
CA PRO A 92 -1.56 -16.74 -2.61
C PRO A 92 -2.50 -16.00 -3.58
N SER A 93 -3.36 -15.10 -3.06
CA SER A 93 -4.34 -14.34 -3.85
C SER A 93 -4.26 -12.81 -3.64
N GLY A 94 -3.06 -12.31 -3.28
CA GLY A 94 -2.83 -10.88 -3.11
C GLY A 94 -1.74 -10.58 -2.08
N PHE A 95 -1.95 -9.57 -1.25
CA PHE A 95 -1.01 -9.21 -0.21
C PHE A 95 -1.71 -8.56 0.98
N GLU A 96 -0.97 -8.43 2.08
CA GLU A 96 -1.30 -7.62 3.23
C GLU A 96 -0.24 -6.55 3.41
N LEU A 97 -0.65 -5.32 3.70
CA LEU A 97 0.22 -4.19 3.97
C LEU A 97 -0.16 -3.61 5.34
N THR A 98 0.80 -3.54 6.25
CA THR A 98 0.63 -2.89 7.55
C THR A 98 1.27 -1.51 7.52
N VAL A 99 0.46 -0.47 7.70
CA VAL A 99 0.88 0.94 7.71
C VAL A 99 0.53 1.59 9.03
N SER A 100 1.32 2.58 9.45
CA SER A 100 0.96 3.50 10.53
C SER A 100 0.63 4.85 9.90
N ILE A 101 -0.59 5.35 10.10
CA ILE A 101 -1.09 6.58 9.48
C ILE A 101 -1.27 7.62 10.59
N PRO A 102 -0.71 8.83 10.45
CA PRO A 102 -0.98 9.93 11.38
C PRO A 102 -2.48 10.28 11.43
N ASP A 103 -3.00 10.47 12.64
CA ASP A 103 -4.40 10.85 12.84
C ASP A 103 -4.63 12.32 12.46
N GLU A 104 -5.82 12.86 12.75
CA GLU A 104 -6.07 14.31 12.63
C GLU A 104 -5.20 15.12 13.59
N ASN A 105 -4.93 14.56 14.77
CA ASN A 105 -3.88 15.03 15.64
C ASN A 105 -2.54 14.42 15.20
N ALA A 106 -1.63 15.22 14.65
CA ALA A 106 -0.35 14.76 14.12
C ALA A 106 0.59 14.14 15.17
N GLU A 107 0.28 14.27 16.48
CA GLU A 107 1.03 13.61 17.55
C GLU A 107 0.63 12.14 17.76
N THR A 108 -0.46 11.69 17.14
CA THR A 108 -0.93 10.30 17.24
C THR A 108 -0.99 9.63 15.87
N SER A 109 -0.88 8.31 15.88
CA SER A 109 -0.94 7.49 14.67
C SER A 109 -1.74 6.22 14.94
N SER A 110 -2.54 5.85 13.95
CA SER A 110 -3.31 4.61 13.96
C SER A 110 -2.66 3.56 13.07
N THR A 111 -2.63 2.31 13.54
CA THR A 111 -2.13 1.18 12.75
C THR A 111 -3.27 0.57 11.94
N TRP A 112 -3.03 0.41 10.64
CA TRP A 112 -3.99 -0.12 9.68
C TRP A 112 -3.42 -1.33 8.95
N LEU A 113 -4.27 -2.34 8.78
CA LEU A 113 -4.02 -3.47 7.90
C LEU A 113 -4.82 -3.29 6.61
N LEU A 114 -4.11 -3.07 5.51
CA LEU A 114 -4.64 -3.12 4.16
C LEU A 114 -4.56 -4.57 3.66
N MET A 115 -5.71 -5.15 3.31
CA MET A 115 -5.81 -6.45 2.67
C MET A 115 -6.11 -6.26 1.18
N ALA A 116 -5.18 -6.62 0.31
CA ALA A 116 -5.34 -6.58 -1.14
C ALA A 116 -5.68 -7.97 -1.68
N ARG A 117 -6.70 -8.07 -2.53
CA ARG A 117 -7.15 -9.33 -3.15
C ARG A 117 -7.33 -9.14 -4.65
N GLU A 118 -6.91 -10.14 -5.42
CA GLU A 118 -7.03 -10.12 -6.89
C GLU A 118 -8.50 -9.96 -7.32
N LEU A 119 -8.71 -9.24 -8.43
CA LEU A 119 -10.01 -9.03 -9.05
C LEU A 119 -10.47 -10.25 -9.87
#